data_AF-X0RQE3-F1
#
_entry.id   AF-X0RQE3-F1
#
_cell.length_a   1.000
_cell.length_b   1.000
_cell.length_c   1.000
_cell.angle_alpha   90.00
_cell.angle_beta   90.00
_cell.angle_gamma   90.00
#
_symmetry.space_group_name_H-M   'P 1'
#
loop_
_entity.id
_entity.type
_entity.pdbx_description
1 polymer ?
#
loop_
_entity_poly.entity_id
_entity_poly.type
_entity_poly.pdbx_seq_one_letter_code
_entity_poly.pdbx_strand_id
1 'polypeptide(L)'
;QLAFDNGPILTADTPVVADHAGRFVILQEPILDGRVGVAKVCGTSVVKIDMADADHIFAEVAAGSAVLDSTNTGSVRILYVEPGVGEKWALVRFGESPLGRLIPVDLDQVGGEQGDEGDIATWTYDVLDIETGDKLLEAADPVDGWHNWRRPAAGFVTAATFGYAHYELDGEGAIHLVIGWINEVFDQEECT
;
A
#
# COMPACT_ATOMS: atom_id res chain seq x y z
N GLN A 1 5.84 28.56 25.51
CA GLN A 1 6.37 27.35 26.17
C GLN A 1 5.23 26.34 26.15
N LEU A 2 5.30 25.30 25.31
CA LEU A 2 4.28 24.26 25.29
C LEU A 2 4.36 23.52 26.63
N ALA A 3 3.26 23.50 27.39
CA ALA A 3 3.18 22.76 28.64
C ALA A 3 3.33 21.27 28.32
N PHE A 4 4.27 20.61 28.99
CA PHE A 4 4.44 19.16 28.91
C PHE A 4 3.32 18.52 29.72
N ASP A 5 2.31 17.98 29.05
CA ASP A 5 1.24 17.23 29.71
C ASP A 5 1.79 15.84 30.07
N ASN A 6 1.66 15.42 31.34
CA ASN A 6 2.31 14.22 31.89
C ASN A 6 1.69 12.88 31.43
N GLY A 7 1.05 12.85 30.26
CA GLY A 7 0.39 11.67 29.69
C GLY A 7 1.28 10.90 28.70
N PRO A 8 0.96 9.62 28.41
CA PRO A 8 1.60 8.90 27.32
C PRO A 8 1.28 9.59 25.98
N ILE A 9 2.27 9.65 25.08
CA ILE A 9 2.15 10.32 23.78
C ILE A 9 1.24 9.52 22.81
N LEU A 10 1.11 8.21 23.04
CA LEU A 10 0.28 7.30 22.24
C LEU A 10 -0.46 6.33 23.16
N THR A 11 -1.67 5.95 22.76
CA THR A 11 -2.42 4.83 23.33
C THR A 11 -2.41 3.71 22.31
N ALA A 12 -1.96 2.51 22.71
CA ALA A 12 -1.97 1.33 21.87
C ALA A 12 -3.12 0.41 22.31
N ASP A 13 -3.72 -0.27 21.34
CA ASP A 13 -4.77 -1.28 21.55
C ASP A 13 -4.41 -2.53 20.71
N THR A 14 -5.23 -3.57 20.82
CA THR A 14 -5.10 -4.80 20.05
C THR A 14 -5.22 -4.47 18.55
N PRO A 15 -4.23 -4.87 17.72
CA PRO A 15 -4.24 -4.50 16.31
C PRO A 15 -5.40 -5.14 15.57
N VAL A 16 -6.11 -4.31 14.81
CA VAL A 16 -7.10 -4.68 13.81
C VAL A 16 -6.56 -4.19 12.47
N VAL A 17 -6.39 -5.09 11.49
CA VAL A 17 -5.68 -4.81 10.22
C VAL A 17 -6.23 -3.55 9.54
N ALA A 18 -7.56 -3.43 9.42
CA ALA A 18 -8.22 -2.30 8.77
C ALA A 18 -7.86 -0.93 9.38
N ASP A 19 -7.58 -0.88 10.69
CA ASP A 19 -7.36 0.37 11.42
C ASP A 19 -5.87 0.65 11.70
N HIS A 20 -5.07 -0.42 11.79
CA HIS A 20 -3.71 -0.39 12.32
C HIS A 20 -2.62 -0.66 11.29
N ALA A 21 -2.97 -0.94 10.03
CA ALA A 21 -1.98 -1.09 8.95
C ALA A 21 -1.07 0.15 8.89
N GLY A 22 0.23 -0.05 9.07
CA GLY A 22 1.22 1.04 9.19
C GLY A 22 1.07 1.97 10.40
N ARG A 23 0.13 1.71 11.32
CA ARG A 23 -0.18 2.51 12.51
C ARG A 23 0.02 1.69 13.78
N PHE A 24 1.26 1.33 14.04
CA PHE A 24 1.63 0.56 15.22
C PHE A 24 2.97 1.03 15.79
N VAL A 25 3.30 0.53 16.97
CA VAL A 25 4.59 0.78 17.64
C VAL A 25 5.24 -0.54 18.01
N ILE A 26 6.57 -0.55 18.06
CA ILE A 26 7.32 -1.74 18.50
C ILE A 26 7.74 -1.55 19.95
N LEU A 27 7.16 -2.34 20.85
CA LEU A 27 7.50 -2.34 22.27
C LEU A 27 8.96 -2.76 22.45
N GLN A 28 9.71 -2.02 23.26
CA GLN A 28 11.13 -2.34 23.54
C GLN A 28 11.31 -3.35 24.66
N GLU A 29 10.24 -3.62 25.41
CA GLU A 29 10.12 -4.62 26.45
C GLU A 29 8.65 -5.07 26.55
N PRO A 30 8.35 -6.24 27.13
CA PRO A 30 6.97 -6.62 27.41
C PRO A 30 6.29 -5.61 28.34
N ILE A 31 5.16 -5.05 27.91
CA ILE A 31 4.34 -4.13 28.70
C ILE A 31 3.02 -4.84 29.02
N LEU A 32 2.66 -4.90 30.30
CA LEU A 32 1.36 -5.46 30.72
C LEU A 32 0.22 -4.53 30.28
N ASP A 33 -0.96 -5.11 30.06
CA ASP A 33 -2.17 -4.37 29.71
C ASP A 33 -2.45 -3.22 30.71
N GLY A 34 -2.84 -2.06 30.18
CA GLY A 34 -3.06 -0.82 30.93
C GLY A 34 -1.81 -0.17 31.55
N ARG A 35 -0.59 -0.64 31.23
CA ARG A 35 0.67 -0.07 31.74
C ARG A 35 1.35 0.82 30.71
N VAL A 36 2.28 1.65 31.20
CA VAL A 36 3.10 2.55 30.39
C VAL A 36 4.51 1.96 30.29
N GLY A 37 5.09 2.03 29.09
CA GLY A 37 6.48 1.66 28.83
C GLY A 37 7.00 2.33 27.57
N VAL A 38 8.17 1.88 27.10
CA VAL A 38 8.86 2.48 25.96
C VAL A 38 8.59 1.68 24.69
N ALA A 39 8.23 2.40 23.62
CA ALA A 39 8.06 1.85 22.29
C ALA A 39 8.76 2.72 21.25
N LYS A 40 9.16 2.11 20.13
CA LYS A 40 9.65 2.84 18.96
C LYS A 40 8.48 3.07 17.99
N VAL A 41 8.40 4.29 17.47
CA VAL A 41 7.39 4.72 16.47
C VAL A 41 7.90 4.63 15.03
N CYS A 42 9.22 4.70 14.83
CA CYS A 42 9.85 4.58 13.52
C CYS A 42 11.32 4.16 13.66
N GLY A 43 11.95 3.84 12.53
CA GLY A 43 13.37 3.49 12.43
C GLY A 43 13.57 2.00 12.31
N THR A 44 14.59 1.45 12.97
CA THR A 44 14.91 0.02 12.91
C THR A 44 14.72 -0.68 14.25
N SER A 45 14.25 -1.93 14.20
CA SER A 45 14.09 -2.78 15.38
C SER A 45 14.22 -4.25 15.03
N VAL A 46 14.60 -5.06 16.02
CA VAL A 46 14.50 -6.51 15.95
C VAL A 46 13.09 -6.90 16.40
N VAL A 47 12.41 -7.73 15.61
CA VAL A 47 11.03 -8.19 15.87
C VAL A 47 10.89 -9.66 15.51
N LYS A 48 9.77 -10.26 15.90
CA LYS A 48 9.32 -11.53 15.35
C LYS A 48 8.34 -11.28 14.21
N ILE A 49 8.47 -12.07 13.15
CA ILE A 49 7.58 -12.08 11.99
C ILE A 49 7.15 -13.52 11.76
N ASP A 50 5.87 -13.76 11.53
CA ASP A 50 5.38 -15.03 11.01
C ASP A 50 5.59 -15.05 9.49
N MET A 51 6.61 -15.77 9.05
CA MET A 51 7.00 -15.86 7.65
C MET A 51 6.09 -16.83 6.90
N ALA A 52 5.11 -16.32 6.16
CA ALA A 52 4.22 -17.12 5.31
C ALA A 52 4.96 -17.66 4.06
N ASP A 53 5.81 -16.85 3.46
CA ASP A 53 6.71 -17.20 2.36
C ASP A 53 8.13 -16.71 2.69
N ALA A 54 9.14 -17.51 2.34
CA ALA A 54 10.55 -17.18 2.56
C ALA A 54 11.06 -16.05 1.65
N ASP A 55 10.36 -15.76 0.55
CA ASP A 55 10.71 -14.70 -0.40
C ASP A 55 10.05 -13.35 -0.06
N HIS A 56 9.18 -13.29 0.95
CA HIS A 56 8.58 -12.04 1.39
C HIS A 56 9.64 -11.06 1.93
N ILE A 57 9.59 -9.82 1.42
CA ILE A 57 10.52 -8.74 1.79
C ILE A 57 9.86 -7.64 2.64
N PHE A 58 8.56 -7.76 2.91
CA PHE A 58 7.80 -6.87 3.77
C PHE A 58 7.03 -7.62 4.87
N ALA A 59 6.51 -6.87 5.83
CA ALA A 59 5.59 -7.36 6.84
C ALA A 59 4.54 -6.28 7.17
N GLU A 60 3.42 -6.72 7.74
CA GLU A 60 2.33 -5.85 8.21
C GLU A 60 1.76 -6.37 9.52
N VAL A 61 0.98 -5.53 10.23
CA VAL A 61 0.25 -5.96 11.42
C VAL A 61 -0.73 -7.07 11.10
N ALA A 62 -0.80 -8.07 11.97
CA ALA A 62 -1.78 -9.15 11.91
C ALA A 62 -2.90 -8.91 12.93
N ALA A 63 -4.14 -9.21 12.56
CA ALA A 63 -5.29 -8.99 13.44
C ALA A 63 -5.15 -9.82 14.73
N GLY A 64 -5.23 -9.15 15.89
CA GLY A 64 -5.18 -9.81 17.19
C GLY A 64 -3.82 -10.39 17.59
N SER A 65 -2.75 -10.09 16.86
CA SER A 65 -1.40 -10.63 17.12
C SER A 65 -0.41 -9.52 17.48
N ALA A 66 0.55 -9.85 18.35
CA ALA A 66 1.72 -9.00 18.62
C ALA A 66 2.91 -9.31 17.68
N VAL A 67 2.74 -10.27 16.77
CA VAL A 67 3.69 -10.69 15.74
C VAL A 67 3.22 -10.14 14.40
N LEU A 68 4.14 -9.66 13.57
CA LEU A 68 3.83 -9.21 12.22
C LEU A 68 3.70 -10.41 11.28
N ASP A 69 2.80 -10.33 10.30
CA ASP A 69 2.75 -11.33 9.23
C ASP A 69 3.63 -10.87 8.08
N SER A 70 4.42 -11.78 7.50
CA SER A 70 5.17 -11.47 6.30
C SER A 70 4.23 -11.34 5.11
N THR A 71 4.54 -10.40 4.23
CA THR A 71 3.74 -10.10 3.06
C THR A 71 4.68 -9.62 1.95
N ASN A 72 4.22 -9.77 0.72
CA ASN A 72 4.95 -9.33 -0.45
C ASN A 72 4.85 -7.79 -0.61
N THR A 73 3.88 -7.13 0.05
CA THR A 73 3.79 -5.67 0.23
C THR A 73 3.40 -5.29 1.65
N GLY A 74 3.95 -4.22 2.24
CA GLY A 74 3.59 -3.81 3.60
C GLY A 74 4.30 -2.56 4.11
N SER A 75 3.89 -2.06 5.27
CA SER A 75 4.48 -0.86 5.90
C SER A 75 5.84 -1.10 6.57
N VAL A 76 6.26 -2.36 6.70
CA VAL A 76 7.52 -2.75 7.34
C VAL A 76 8.43 -3.42 6.34
N ARG A 77 9.61 -2.83 6.07
CA ARG A 77 10.62 -3.47 5.22
C ARG A 77 11.46 -4.44 6.05
N ILE A 78 11.57 -5.67 5.60
CA ILE A 78 12.48 -6.67 6.17
C ILE A 78 13.87 -6.40 5.63
N LEU A 79 14.83 -6.14 6.52
CA LEU A 79 16.24 -5.95 6.15
C LEU A 79 17.04 -7.25 6.27
N TYR A 80 16.62 -8.11 7.19
CA TYR A 80 17.18 -9.45 7.41
C TYR A 80 16.14 -10.29 8.15
N VAL A 81 16.08 -11.59 7.84
CA VAL A 81 15.25 -12.57 8.56
C VAL A 81 15.99 -13.90 8.64
N GLU A 82 15.77 -14.63 9.73
CA GLU A 82 16.23 -16.02 9.83
C GLU A 82 15.60 -16.87 8.70
N PRO A 83 16.35 -17.83 8.12
CA PRO A 83 15.84 -18.59 6.98
C PRO A 83 14.63 -19.47 7.34
N GLY A 84 13.72 -19.60 6.37
CA GLY A 84 12.55 -20.48 6.40
C GLY A 84 11.25 -19.78 6.79
N VAL A 85 10.17 -20.57 6.88
CA VAL A 85 8.80 -20.12 7.19
C VAL A 85 8.45 -20.26 8.67
N GLY A 86 7.34 -19.67 9.09
CA GLY A 86 6.85 -19.59 10.47
C GLY A 86 7.43 -18.41 11.25
N GLU A 87 7.26 -18.40 12.57
CA GLU A 87 7.81 -17.34 13.43
C GLU A 87 9.36 -17.28 13.37
N LYS A 88 9.90 -16.17 12.88
CA LYS A 88 11.34 -15.88 12.73
C LYS A 88 11.73 -14.58 13.38
N TRP A 89 12.97 -14.49 13.85
CA TRP A 89 13.56 -13.21 14.18
C TRP A 89 13.97 -12.46 12.91
N ALA A 90 13.65 -11.18 12.87
CA ALA A 90 13.96 -10.30 11.77
C ALA A 90 14.47 -8.94 12.26
N LEU A 91 15.35 -8.32 11.47
CA LEU A 91 15.67 -6.91 11.56
C LEU A 91 14.81 -6.16 10.55
N VAL A 92 14.02 -5.19 11.02
CA VAL A 92 13.09 -4.44 10.19
C VAL A 92 13.36 -2.94 10.20
N ARG A 93 12.89 -2.26 9.16
CA ARG A 93 12.69 -0.80 9.11
C ARG A 93 11.20 -0.48 9.01
N PHE A 94 10.71 0.44 9.82
CA PHE A 94 9.28 0.77 9.93
C PHE A 94 9.05 2.25 10.24
N GLY A 95 7.78 2.68 10.16
CA GLY A 95 7.37 4.07 10.41
C GLY A 95 7.71 5.03 9.26
N GLU A 96 7.97 4.50 8.07
CA GLU A 96 7.97 5.29 6.83
C GLU A 96 6.52 5.38 6.34
N SER A 97 6.07 6.60 6.04
CA SER A 97 4.74 6.79 5.49
C SER A 97 4.72 6.27 4.04
N PRO A 98 3.73 5.44 3.65
CA PRO A 98 3.56 5.07 2.26
C PRO A 98 3.06 6.24 1.39
N LEU A 99 2.61 7.34 2.02
CA LEU A 99 2.04 8.50 1.34
C LEU A 99 3.09 9.24 0.50
N GLY A 100 2.71 9.60 -0.72
CA GLY A 100 3.57 10.37 -1.63
C GLY A 100 4.72 9.57 -2.27
N ARG A 101 4.83 8.26 -2.00
CA ARG A 101 5.69 7.36 -2.78
C ARG A 101 5.02 7.07 -4.11
N LEU A 102 5.72 7.35 -5.22
CA LEU A 102 5.34 6.84 -6.54
C LEU A 102 5.67 5.34 -6.61
N ILE A 103 4.66 4.55 -6.98
CA ILE A 103 4.72 3.11 -7.14
C ILE A 103 4.64 2.84 -8.64
N PRO A 104 5.72 2.38 -9.29
CA PRO A 104 5.63 1.89 -10.65
C PRO A 104 4.77 0.62 -10.67
N VAL A 105 3.84 0.55 -11.63
CA VAL A 105 2.88 -0.55 -11.73
C VAL A 105 2.83 -1.08 -13.15
N ASP A 106 2.64 -2.39 -13.27
CA ASP A 106 2.17 -3.03 -14.50
C ASP A 106 0.64 -3.05 -14.49
N LEU A 107 0.03 -3.03 -15.68
CA LEU A 107 -1.43 -3.07 -15.83
C LEU A 107 -1.85 -4.18 -16.79
N ASP A 108 -2.77 -5.02 -16.32
CA ASP A 108 -3.42 -6.04 -17.14
C ASP A 108 -4.86 -5.62 -17.41
N GLN A 109 -5.24 -5.45 -18.68
CA GLN A 109 -6.62 -5.12 -19.06
C GLN A 109 -7.51 -6.34 -18.86
N VAL A 110 -8.45 -6.25 -17.92
CA VAL A 110 -9.30 -7.38 -17.50
C VAL A 110 -10.79 -7.18 -17.84
N GLY A 111 -11.17 -6.01 -18.31
CA GLY A 111 -12.56 -5.71 -18.65
C GLY A 111 -12.74 -4.43 -19.46
N GLY A 112 -14.01 -4.11 -19.73
CA GLY A 112 -14.44 -2.95 -20.50
C GLY A 112 -14.47 -3.16 -22.02
N GLU A 113 -15.02 -2.17 -22.71
CA GLU A 113 -15.17 -2.13 -24.16
C GLU A 113 -14.32 -1.00 -24.75
N GLN A 114 -13.92 -1.16 -26.00
CA GLN A 114 -13.23 -0.13 -26.76
C GLN A 114 -14.19 1.04 -27.05
N GLY A 115 -13.65 2.26 -27.04
CA GLY A 115 -14.38 3.47 -27.43
C GLY A 115 -14.56 3.61 -28.94
N ASP A 116 -15.28 4.63 -29.35
CA ASP A 116 -15.49 4.99 -30.75
C ASP A 116 -15.53 6.52 -30.93
N GLU A 117 -16.08 7.00 -32.04
CA GLU A 117 -16.19 8.43 -32.34
C GLU A 117 -17.09 9.21 -31.36
N GLY A 118 -18.04 8.53 -30.70
CA GLY A 118 -19.00 9.12 -29.78
C GLY A 118 -18.76 8.76 -28.31
N ASP A 119 -18.17 7.60 -28.06
CA ASP A 119 -18.00 7.03 -26.72
C ASP A 119 -16.52 6.77 -26.39
N ILE A 120 -16.16 6.89 -25.12
CA ILE A 120 -14.81 6.57 -24.64
C ILE A 120 -14.70 5.09 -24.23
N ALA A 121 -13.49 4.52 -24.33
CA ALA A 121 -13.23 3.18 -23.81
C ALA A 121 -13.54 3.08 -22.31
N THR A 122 -14.04 1.91 -21.90
CA THR A 122 -14.47 1.61 -20.52
C THR A 122 -13.54 0.60 -19.84
N TRP A 123 -12.28 0.52 -20.28
CA TRP A 123 -11.36 -0.50 -19.79
C TRP A 123 -11.10 -0.44 -18.30
N THR A 124 -11.05 -1.61 -17.69
CA THR A 124 -10.67 -1.82 -16.29
C THR A 124 -9.41 -2.66 -16.22
N TYR A 125 -8.59 -2.42 -15.20
CA TYR A 125 -7.27 -3.03 -15.08
C TYR A 125 -7.07 -3.72 -13.73
N ASP A 126 -6.41 -4.87 -13.76
CA ASP A 126 -5.67 -5.32 -12.59
C ASP A 126 -4.38 -4.50 -12.51
N VAL A 127 -4.14 -3.87 -11.38
CA VAL A 127 -2.94 -3.04 -11.13
C VAL A 127 -1.96 -3.86 -10.32
N LEU A 128 -0.77 -4.07 -10.87
CA LEU A 128 0.24 -4.95 -10.30
C LEU A 128 1.46 -4.17 -9.81
N ASP A 129 2.00 -4.51 -8.64
CA ASP A 129 3.30 -3.99 -8.22
C ASP A 129 4.40 -4.56 -9.13
N ILE A 130 5.25 -3.70 -9.70
CA ILE A 130 6.26 -4.14 -10.66
C ILE A 130 7.41 -4.94 -10.02
N GLU A 131 7.70 -4.71 -8.73
CA GLU A 131 8.78 -5.41 -8.02
C GLU A 131 8.31 -6.83 -7.67
N THR A 132 7.05 -6.96 -7.28
CA THR A 132 6.55 -8.18 -6.64
C THR A 132 5.56 -8.98 -7.46
N GLY A 133 4.90 -8.35 -8.44
CA GLY A 133 3.83 -8.93 -9.26
C GLY A 133 2.48 -9.03 -8.55
N ASP A 134 2.35 -8.49 -7.33
CA ASP A 134 1.10 -8.58 -6.59
C ASP A 134 0.02 -7.69 -7.17
N LYS A 135 -1.21 -8.19 -7.12
CA LYS A 135 -2.39 -7.39 -7.43
C LYS A 135 -2.66 -6.38 -6.31
N LEU A 136 -2.40 -5.11 -6.59
CA LEU A 136 -2.65 -3.97 -5.72
C LEU A 136 -4.11 -3.49 -5.82
N LEU A 137 -4.69 -3.54 -7.02
CA LEU A 137 -6.11 -3.30 -7.27
C LEU A 137 -6.64 -4.30 -8.29
N GLU A 138 -7.89 -4.70 -8.13
CA GLU A 138 -8.58 -5.63 -9.01
C GLU A 138 -9.62 -4.91 -9.85
N ALA A 139 -9.60 -5.14 -11.17
CA ALA A 139 -10.54 -4.57 -12.13
C ALA A 139 -10.85 -3.07 -11.90
N ALA A 140 -9.82 -2.29 -11.57
CA ALA A 140 -9.94 -0.86 -11.29
C ALA A 140 -10.34 -0.10 -12.57
N ASP A 141 -11.37 0.73 -12.48
CA ASP A 141 -11.68 1.73 -13.49
C ASP A 141 -10.76 2.93 -13.29
N PRO A 142 -9.77 3.19 -14.16
CA PRO A 142 -8.76 4.21 -13.92
C PRO A 142 -9.32 5.64 -13.97
N VAL A 143 -10.56 5.85 -14.43
CA VAL A 143 -11.22 7.16 -14.44
C VAL A 143 -12.25 7.35 -13.32
N ASP A 144 -12.38 6.39 -12.40
CA ASP A 144 -13.21 6.56 -11.20
C ASP A 144 -12.75 7.78 -10.39
N GLY A 145 -13.69 8.36 -9.62
CA GLY A 145 -13.54 9.64 -8.94
C GLY A 145 -12.37 9.72 -7.96
N TRP A 146 -11.87 8.58 -7.48
CA TRP A 146 -10.73 8.46 -6.57
C TRP A 146 -9.37 8.45 -7.28
N HIS A 147 -9.34 8.25 -8.59
CA HIS A 147 -8.10 8.22 -9.37
C HIS A 147 -7.82 9.57 -10.01
N ASN A 148 -6.58 9.78 -10.47
CA ASN A 148 -6.15 11.03 -11.10
C ASN A 148 -6.06 10.91 -12.63
N TRP A 149 -6.00 9.69 -13.17
CA TRP A 149 -6.04 9.48 -14.62
C TRP A 149 -7.38 9.91 -15.21
N ARG A 150 -7.35 10.58 -16.35
CA ARG A 150 -8.56 11.03 -17.06
C ARG A 150 -8.41 10.71 -18.53
N ARG A 151 -9.40 10.01 -19.08
CA ARG A 151 -9.55 9.82 -20.52
C ARG A 151 -10.20 11.06 -21.15
N PRO A 152 -9.95 11.33 -22.45
CA PRO A 152 -10.76 12.22 -23.27
C PRO A 152 -12.23 11.80 -23.31
N ALA A 153 -13.10 12.65 -23.85
CA ALA A 153 -14.54 12.41 -23.88
C ALA A 153 -14.97 11.32 -24.88
N ALA A 154 -14.19 11.07 -25.93
CA ALA A 154 -14.44 10.06 -26.96
C ALA A 154 -13.13 9.70 -27.67
N GLY A 155 -13.13 8.60 -28.42
CA GLY A 155 -12.04 8.19 -29.29
C GLY A 155 -11.53 6.78 -29.00
N PHE A 156 -10.79 6.26 -29.96
CA PHE A 156 -10.07 5.00 -29.81
C PHE A 156 -8.88 5.17 -28.90
N VAL A 157 -8.65 4.16 -28.07
CA VAL A 157 -7.53 4.13 -27.14
C VAL A 157 -6.73 2.85 -27.41
N THR A 158 -5.45 2.82 -27.03
CA THR A 158 -4.66 1.59 -26.82
C THR A 158 -4.53 1.33 -25.32
N ALA A 159 -4.79 0.08 -24.90
CA ALA A 159 -4.84 -0.28 -23.49
C ALA A 159 -3.49 -0.04 -22.81
N ALA A 160 -3.53 0.49 -21.58
CA ALA A 160 -2.34 0.60 -20.77
C ALA A 160 -1.74 -0.77 -20.46
N THR A 161 -0.43 -0.77 -20.30
CA THR A 161 0.40 -1.89 -19.86
C THR A 161 1.29 -1.52 -18.68
N PHE A 162 1.50 -0.23 -18.41
CA PHE A 162 2.28 0.27 -17.28
C PHE A 162 1.86 1.68 -16.85
N GLY A 163 2.25 2.08 -15.64
CA GLY A 163 1.94 3.40 -15.12
C GLY A 163 2.57 3.68 -13.77
N TYR A 164 1.99 4.63 -13.05
CA TYR A 164 2.30 4.83 -11.63
C TYR A 164 1.04 5.00 -10.80
N ALA A 165 1.09 4.44 -9.60
CA ALA A 165 0.13 4.64 -8.53
C ALA A 165 0.81 5.28 -7.32
N HIS A 166 0.02 5.76 -6.36
CA HIS A 166 0.51 6.23 -5.07
C HIS A 166 -0.57 6.10 -4.02
N TYR A 167 -0.17 6.05 -2.75
CA TYR A 167 -1.11 6.09 -1.65
C TYR A 167 -1.46 7.53 -1.29
N GLU A 168 -2.76 7.79 -1.13
CA GLU A 168 -3.32 9.07 -0.67
C GLU A 168 -4.20 8.84 0.56
N LEU A 169 -4.33 9.86 1.41
CA LEU A 169 -5.30 9.86 2.51
C LEU A 169 -6.65 10.35 2.00
N ASP A 170 -7.73 9.67 2.36
CA ASP A 170 -9.05 10.31 2.26
C ASP A 170 -9.22 11.41 3.31
N GLY A 171 -10.34 12.15 3.22
CA GLY A 171 -10.68 13.23 4.15
C GLY A 171 -10.89 12.77 5.59
N GLU A 172 -11.02 11.46 5.79
CA GLU A 172 -11.27 10.76 7.04
C GLU A 172 -10.01 10.06 7.58
N GLY A 173 -8.91 10.10 6.83
CA GLY A 173 -7.61 9.53 7.16
C GLY A 173 -7.42 8.06 6.81
N ALA A 174 -8.32 7.38 6.09
CA ALA A 174 -8.01 6.08 5.50
C ALA A 174 -7.05 6.24 4.32
N ILE A 175 -6.28 5.20 4.00
CA ILE A 175 -5.30 5.22 2.91
C ILE A 175 -5.87 4.46 1.71
N HIS A 176 -5.87 5.09 0.53
CA HIS A 176 -6.31 4.49 -0.73
C HIS A 176 -5.20 4.47 -1.76
N LEU A 177 -5.18 3.45 -2.62
CA LEU A 177 -4.28 3.43 -3.78
C LEU A 177 -4.91 4.22 -4.94
N VAL A 178 -4.20 5.21 -5.43
CA VAL A 178 -4.63 6.12 -6.48
C VAL A 178 -3.81 5.89 -7.74
N ILE A 179 -4.48 5.56 -8.86
CA ILE A 179 -3.85 5.54 -10.18
C ILE A 179 -3.56 7.00 -10.57
N GLY A 180 -2.27 7.33 -10.68
CA GLY A 180 -1.81 8.67 -11.00
C GLY A 180 -1.75 8.92 -12.50
N TRP A 181 -1.16 7.98 -13.24
CA TRP A 181 -1.02 8.03 -14.69
C TRP A 181 -0.81 6.62 -15.22
N ILE A 182 -1.29 6.37 -16.44
CA ILE A 182 -1.10 5.11 -17.17
C ILE A 182 -0.80 5.42 -18.63
N ASN A 183 -0.15 4.49 -19.32
CA ASN A 183 0.28 4.68 -20.70
C ASN A 183 -0.82 4.39 -21.74
N GLU A 184 -2.08 4.67 -21.43
CA GLU A 184 -3.13 4.66 -22.45
C GLU A 184 -2.77 5.67 -23.55
N VAL A 185 -2.81 5.23 -24.81
CA VAL A 185 -2.51 6.07 -25.98
C VAL A 185 -3.81 6.31 -26.73
N PHE A 186 -4.19 7.58 -26.87
CA PHE A 186 -5.38 7.99 -27.60
C PHE A 186 -5.03 8.17 -29.08
N ASP A 187 -5.75 7.48 -29.96
CA ASP A 187 -5.61 7.70 -31.40
C ASP A 187 -6.16 9.09 -31.73
N GLN A 188 -5.27 9.98 -32.16
CA GLN A 188 -5.65 11.23 -32.81
C GLN A 188 -5.30 11.10 -34.28
N GLU A 189 -6.32 11.06 -35.15
CA GLU A 189 -6.06 11.28 -36.57
C GLU A 189 -5.47 12.68 -36.78
N GLU A 190 -4.46 12.77 -37.65
CA GLU A 190 -3.93 14.07 -38.06
C GLU A 190 -5.06 14.88 -38.72
N CYS A 191 -5.37 16.06 -38.18
CA CYS A 191 -6.24 17.01 -38.86
C CYS A 191 -5.57 17.40 -40.20
N THR A 192 -6.20 16.99 -41.30
CA THR A 192 -5.81 17.39 -42.66
C THR A 192 -6.37 18.75 -43.05
#